data_AF-X1QP58-F1
#
_entry.id   AF-X1QP58-F1
#
_cell.length_a   1.000
_cell.length_b   1.000
_cell.length_c   1.000
_cell.angle_alpha   90.00
_cell.angle_beta   90.00
_cell.angle_gamma   90.00
#
_symmetry.space_group_name_H-M   'P 1'
#
loop_
_entity.id
_entity.type
_entity.pdbx_description
1 polymer ?
#
loop_
_entity_poly.entity_id
_entity_poly.type
_entity_poly.pdbx_seq_one_letter_code
_entity_poly.pdbx_strand_id
1 'polypeptide(L)'
;VSVVIKNVGTADATDVNWSIILDGGFILLGKETIGTVNIPAGEEVTVCSDLILGFGRSTITVIASDTEETVNSFVFIVLIWVH
;
A
#
# COMPACT_ATOMS: atom_id res chain seq x y z
N VAL A 1 -5.32 2.52 -2.76
CA VAL A 1 -5.10 2.22 -1.32
C VAL A 1 -4.25 3.34 -0.74
N SER A 2 -4.54 3.78 0.49
CA SER A 2 -3.76 4.80 1.20
C SER A 2 -3.33 4.24 2.55
N VAL A 3 -2.05 4.41 2.88
CA VAL A 3 -1.40 3.82 4.05
C VAL A 3 -0.62 4.91 4.78
N VAL A 4 -0.75 4.94 6.10
CA VAL A 4 0.05 5.81 6.96
C VAL A 4 1.17 4.98 7.59
N ILE A 5 2.41 5.39 7.39
CA ILE A 5 3.61 4.79 8.00
C ILE A 5 4.14 5.77 9.02
N LYS A 6 4.28 5.34 10.28
CA LYS A 6 4.76 6.17 11.39
C LYS A 6 6.12 5.70 11.88
N ASN A 7 7.06 6.64 12.03
CA ASN A 7 8.32 6.40 12.71
C ASN A 7 8.14 6.58 14.22
N VAL A 8 8.05 5.46 14.94
CA VAL A 8 7.94 5.44 16.40
C VAL A 8 9.29 5.49 17.12
N GLY A 9 10.39 5.56 16.37
CA GLY A 9 11.74 5.69 16.89
C GLY A 9 12.12 7.12 17.27
N THR A 10 13.29 7.26 17.89
CA THR A 10 13.86 8.55 18.30
C THR A 10 14.88 9.10 17.31
N ALA A 11 15.17 8.36 16.24
CA ALA A 11 16.08 8.74 15.16
C ALA A 11 15.33 8.78 13.83
N ASP A 12 15.83 9.59 12.89
CA ASP A 12 15.26 9.70 11.56
C ASP A 12 15.42 8.39 10.79
N ALA A 13 14.32 7.92 10.20
CA ALA A 13 14.31 6.76 9.35
C ALA A 13 14.55 7.23 7.90
N THR A 14 15.62 6.75 7.28
CA THR A 14 16.02 7.13 5.93
C THR A 14 15.96 5.91 5.01
N ASP A 15 15.60 6.15 3.75
CA ASP A 15 15.47 5.15 2.69
C ASP A 15 14.64 3.92 3.12
N VAL A 16 13.53 4.18 3.83
CA VAL A 16 12.62 3.11 4.29
C VAL A 16 11.93 2.53 3.07
N ASN A 17 12.30 1.31 2.71
CA ASN A 17 11.62 0.53 1.69
C ASN A 17 10.21 0.19 2.17
N TRP A 18 9.22 0.39 1.31
CA TRP A 18 7.85 0.00 1.57
C TRP A 18 7.21 -0.64 0.34
N SER A 19 6.22 -1.50 0.59
CA SER A 19 5.42 -2.12 -0.46
C SER A 19 3.96 -2.28 -0.03
N ILE A 20 3.04 -2.13 -0.98
CA ILE A 20 1.62 -2.48 -0.85
C ILE A 20 1.36 -3.61 -1.86
N ILE A 21 1.04 -4.79 -1.36
CA ILE A 21 0.85 -6.02 -2.13
C ILE A 21 -0.63 -6.45 -2.03
N LEU A 22 -1.23 -6.81 -3.16
CA LEU A 22 -2.60 -7.30 -3.25
C LEU A 22 -2.60 -8.75 -3.72
N ASP A 23 -3.12 -9.64 -2.87
CA ASP A 23 -3.25 -11.07 -3.14
C ASP A 23 -4.72 -11.52 -3.17
N GLY A 24 -5.02 -12.49 -4.03
CA GLY A 24 -6.39 -12.94 -4.27
C GLY A 24 -7.15 -12.07 -5.27
N GLY A 25 -8.45 -12.34 -5.42
CA GLY A 25 -9.29 -11.71 -6.43
C GLY A 25 -8.78 -11.91 -7.87
N PHE A 26 -9.42 -11.24 -8.82
CA PHE A 26 -8.91 -11.07 -10.18
C PHE A 26 -8.35 -9.66 -10.31
N ILE A 27 -7.02 -9.50 -10.21
CA ILE A 27 -6.35 -8.20 -10.33
C ILE A 27 -5.57 -8.15 -11.65
N LEU A 28 -5.94 -7.20 -12.52
CA LEU A 28 -5.33 -6.96 -13.82
C LEU A 28 -4.14 -5.98 -13.74
N LEU A 29 -4.23 -4.99 -12.84
CA LEU A 29 -3.22 -3.95 -12.64
C LEU A 29 -3.12 -3.56 -11.16
N GLY A 30 -1.93 -3.17 -10.71
CA GLY A 30 -1.71 -2.64 -9.35
C GLY A 30 -1.65 -3.73 -8.29
N LYS A 31 -1.16 -4.93 -8.64
CA LYS A 31 -0.93 -6.02 -7.67
C LYS A 31 0.13 -5.67 -6.63
N GLU A 32 1.08 -4.81 -7.01
CA GLU A 32 2.17 -4.40 -6.16
C GLU A 32 2.50 -2.93 -6.46
N THR A 33 2.71 -2.15 -5.41
CA THR A 33 3.32 -0.82 -5.48
C THR A 33 4.46 -0.78 -4.47
N ILE A 34 5.64 -0.38 -4.91
CA ILE A 34 6.84 -0.27 -4.07
C ILE A 34 7.35 1.16 -4.07
N GLY A 35 8.10 1.51 -3.02
CA GLY A 35 8.81 2.78 -2.97
C GLY A 35 9.76 2.89 -1.80
N THR A 36 10.37 4.05 -1.70
CA THR A 36 11.24 4.45 -0.59
C THR A 36 10.75 5.77 -0.02
N VAL A 37 10.86 5.95 1.29
CA VAL A 37 10.47 7.19 1.95
C VAL A 37 11.36 7.50 3.15
N ASN A 38 11.57 8.79 3.40
CA ASN A 38 12.24 9.27 4.61
C ASN A 38 11.17 9.72 5.61
N ILE A 39 11.29 9.29 6.86
CA ILE A 39 10.34 9.59 7.93
C ILE A 39 11.11 10.10 9.15
N PRO A 40 11.05 11.41 9.45
CA PRO A 40 11.69 11.96 10.64
C PRO A 40 11.23 11.28 11.93
N ALA A 41 12.05 11.34 12.98
CA ALA A 41 11.72 10.76 14.29
C ALA A 41 10.36 11.27 14.82
N GLY A 42 9.47 10.35 15.19
CA GLY A 42 8.15 10.67 15.74
C GLY A 42 7.08 11.06 14.72
N GLU A 43 7.45 11.29 13.46
CA GLU A 43 6.56 11.75 12.39
C GLU A 43 5.95 10.57 11.62
N GLU A 44 5.00 10.90 10.74
CA GLU A 44 4.35 9.95 9.84
C GLU A 44 4.30 10.46 8.41
N VAL A 45 4.19 9.52 7.47
CA VAL A 45 4.02 9.81 6.06
C VAL A 45 2.89 8.97 5.49
N THR A 46 2.18 9.52 4.52
CA THR A 46 1.16 8.79 3.78
C THR A 46 1.72 8.34 2.44
N VAL A 47 1.61 7.05 2.15
CA VAL A 47 1.94 6.46 0.85
C VAL A 47 0.69 5.89 0.20
N CYS A 48 0.65 5.94 -1.13
CA CYS A 48 -0.49 5.52 -1.92
C CYS A 48 -0.09 4.41 -2.88
N SER A 49 -0.99 3.46 -3.10
CA SER A 49 -0.84 2.52 -4.20
C SER A 49 -1.03 3.23 -5.54
N ASP A 50 -0.52 2.61 -6.60
CA ASP A 50 -0.91 2.94 -7.97
C ASP A 50 -2.38 2.58 -8.23
N LEU A 51 -2.81 2.83 -9.48
CA LEU A 51 -4.13 2.43 -9.96
C LEU A 51 -4.29 0.91 -9.85
N ILE A 52 -5.30 0.48 -9.08
CA ILE A 52 -5.68 -0.93 -8.94
C ILE A 52 -6.90 -1.18 -9.83
N LEU A 53 -6.77 -2.14 -10.76
CA LEU A 53 -7.88 -2.62 -11.58
C LEU A 53 -8.09 -4.10 -11.29
N GLY A 54 -9.23 -4.44 -10.70
CA GLY A 54 -9.55 -5.82 -10.38
C GLY A 54 -10.93 -6.00 -9.76
N PHE A 55 -11.27 -7.24 -9.45
CA PHE A 55 -12.53 -7.60 -8.81
C PHE A 55 -12.38 -8.83 -7.91
N GLY A 56 -12.97 -8.78 -6.72
CA GLY A 56 -13.07 -9.92 -5.81
C GLY A 56 -12.52 -9.66 -4.41
N ARG A 57 -12.66 -10.66 -3.53
CA ARG A 57 -12.03 -10.66 -2.20
C ARG A 57 -10.53 -10.77 -2.36
N SER A 58 -9.82 -9.89 -1.68
CA SER A 58 -8.37 -9.80 -1.76
C SER A 58 -7.82 -9.48 -0.37
N THR A 59 -6.54 -9.72 -0.19
CA THR A 59 -5.78 -9.36 1.00
C THR A 59 -4.79 -8.28 0.59
N ILE A 60 -4.73 -7.20 1.36
CA ILE A 60 -3.72 -6.15 1.20
C ILE A 60 -2.68 -6.36 2.28
N THR A 61 -1.43 -6.56 1.86
CA THR A 61 -0.28 -6.66 2.75
C THR A 61 0.60 -5.43 2.54
N VAL A 62 0.88 -4.71 3.62
CA VAL A 62 1.75 -3.55 3.64
C VAL A 62 3.02 -3.94 4.38
N ILE A 63 4.17 -3.72 3.75
CA ILE A 63 5.48 -3.92 4.37
C ILE A 63 6.18 -2.58 4.42
N ALA A 64 6.79 -2.24 5.55
CA ALA A 64 7.65 -1.08 5.73
C ALA A 64 8.87 -1.49 6.56
N SER A 65 10.05 -1.51 5.94
CA SER A 65 11.25 -2.14 6.50
C SER A 65 10.95 -3.57 7.00
N ASP A 66 11.03 -3.81 8.31
CA ASP A 66 10.82 -5.13 8.93
C ASP A 66 9.42 -5.30 9.54
N THR A 67 8.50 -4.35 9.30
CA THR A 67 7.12 -4.40 9.81
C THR A 67 6.15 -4.75 8.70
N GLU A 68 5.21 -5.65 8.98
CA GLU A 68 4.19 -6.11 8.06
C GLU A 68 2.80 -5.99 8.70
N GLU A 69 1.84 -5.45 7.95
CA GLU A 69 0.43 -5.37 8.33
C GLU A 69 -0.44 -5.90 7.20
N THR A 70 -1.41 -6.75 7.55
CA THR A 70 -2.26 -7.43 6.57
C THR A 70 -3.74 -7.21 6.87
N VAL A 71 -4.50 -6.77 5.85
CA VAL A 71 -5.93 -6.48 5.97
C VAL A 71 -6.73 -7.16 4.86
N ASN A 72 -7.90 -7.69 5.23
CA ASN A 72 -8.84 -8.21 4.25
C ASN A 72 -9.58 -7.07 3.53
N SER A 73 -9.79 -7.24 2.24
CA SER A 73 -10.40 -6.24 1.38
C SER A 73 -11.30 -6.87 0.32
N PHE A 74 -12.08 -6.03 -0.35
CA PHE A 74 -12.75 -6.41 -1.58
C PHE A 74 -12.44 -5.34 -2.61
N VAL A 75 -11.84 -5.76 -3.73
CA VAL A 75 -11.59 -4.88 -4.87
C VAL A 75 -12.84 -4.92 -5.76
N PHE A 76 -13.37 -3.75 -6.08
CA PHE A 76 -14.46 -3.60 -7.04
C PHE A 76 -13.97 -2.72 -8.18
N ILE A 77 -14.12 -3.21 -9.41
CA ILE A 77 -13.96 -2.36 -10.59
C ILE A 77 -15.31 -1.72 -10.92
N VAL A 78 -15.31 -0.40 -11.11
CA VAL A 78 -16.42 0.32 -11.75
C VAL A 78 -15.86 0.94 -13.03
N LEU A 79 -16.13 0.30 -14.17
CA LEU A 79 -15.86 0.90 -15.48
C LEU A 79 -17.15 1.57 -15.95
N ILE A 80 -17.20 2.90 -15.89
CA ILE A 80 -18.24 3.66 -16.61
C ILE A 80 -17.63 4.07 -17.95
N TRP A 81 -18.16 3.49 -19.02
CA TRP A 81 -17.85 3.88 -20.39
C TRP A 81 -18.91 4.87 -20.86
N VAL A 82 -18.50 6.03 -21.35
CA VAL A 82 -19.38 7.05 -21.96
C VAL A 82 -18.93 7.22 -23.41
N HIS A 83 -19.88 7.12 -24.35
CA HIS A 83 -19.65 7.34 -25.78
C HIS A 83 -19.67 8.83 -26.12
#